data_AF-A0A1V5DD25-F1
#
_entry.id   AF-A0A1V5DD25-F1
#
_cell.length_a   1.000
_cell.length_b   1.000
_cell.length_c   1.000
_cell.angle_alpha   90.00
_cell.angle_beta   90.00
_cell.angle_gamma   90.00
#
_symmetry.space_group_name_H-M   'P 1'
#
loop_
_entity.id
_entity.type
_entity.pdbx_description
1 polymer ?
#
loop_
_entity_poly.entity_id
_entity_poly.type
_entity_poly.pdbx_seq_one_letter_code
_entity_poly.pdbx_strand_id
1 'polypeptide(L)'
;MITIKKVSGHKTGEHPYSPDTTGTYLVTDNGKEFTIVYRSHSHGSSFALEGEKGSLYTDSETDTVHNQVVKLGGACGLNIDDTLIEGLSPRALQGVIFAEQNRIAEEITLTTEEHE
;
A
#
# COMPACT_ATOMS: atom_id res chain seq x y z
N MET A 1 -1.74 17.29 -2.37
CA MET A 1 -0.32 17.09 -1.99
C MET A 1 -0.20 15.77 -1.26
N ILE A 2 0.77 14.94 -1.63
CA ILE A 2 1.02 13.65 -0.99
C ILE A 2 2.44 13.63 -0.44
N THR A 3 2.62 13.22 0.82
CA THR A 3 3.94 12.94 1.38
C THR A 3 4.06 11.48 1.79
N ILE A 4 5.25 10.91 1.61
CA ILE A 4 5.53 9.50 1.85
C ILE A 4 6.87 9.39 2.55
N LYS A 5 6.88 8.77 3.73
CA LYS A 5 8.08 8.60 4.53
C LYS A 5 8.18 7.16 5.02
N LYS A 6 9.32 6.52 4.74
CA LYS A 6 9.60 5.19 5.29
C LYS A 6 9.84 5.30 6.79
N VAL A 7 9.10 4.53 7.58
CA VAL A 7 9.16 4.54 9.06
C VAL A 7 9.99 3.38 9.57
N SER A 8 9.86 2.22 8.92
CA SER A 8 10.64 1.02 9.24
C SER A 8 10.71 0.09 8.03
N GLY A 9 11.61 -0.89 8.08
CA GLY A 9 11.68 -1.92 7.06
C GLY A 9 12.49 -3.12 7.52
N HIS A 10 12.04 -4.31 7.11
CA HIS A 10 12.70 -5.57 7.39
C HIS A 10 12.79 -6.39 6.10
N LYS A 11 13.90 -7.11 5.95
CA LYS A 11 14.06 -8.14 4.91
C LYS A 11 13.85 -9.48 5.59
N THR A 12 12.92 -10.27 5.08
CA THR A 12 12.62 -11.61 5.60
C THR A 12 12.71 -12.58 4.43
N GLY A 13 13.77 -13.37 4.37
CA GLY A 13 13.91 -14.39 3.33
C GLY A 13 15.36 -14.80 3.10
N GLU A 14 15.63 -16.11 3.18
CA GLU A 14 16.92 -16.74 2.89
C GLU A 14 17.18 -16.93 1.38
N HIS A 15 16.25 -16.53 0.49
CA HIS A 15 16.43 -16.67 -0.95
C HIS A 15 17.26 -15.51 -1.53
N PRO A 16 18.48 -15.76 -2.05
CA PRO A 16 19.43 -14.70 -2.43
C PRO A 16 19.03 -13.90 -3.68
N TYR A 17 17.98 -14.30 -4.39
CA TYR A 17 17.59 -13.69 -5.67
C TYR A 17 16.30 -12.84 -5.61
N SER A 18 15.50 -12.95 -4.54
CA SER A 18 14.32 -12.13 -4.31
C SER A 18 13.94 -12.18 -2.82
N PRO A 19 14.66 -11.46 -1.95
CA PRO A 19 14.30 -11.43 -0.54
C PRO A 19 12.94 -10.77 -0.39
N ASP A 20 12.01 -11.41 0.33
CA ASP A 20 10.75 -10.75 0.64
C ASP A 20 11.06 -9.51 1.50
N THR A 21 10.55 -8.36 1.08
CA THR A 21 10.74 -7.11 1.81
C THR A 21 9.41 -6.67 2.40
N THR A 22 9.47 -6.19 3.64
CA THR A 22 8.35 -5.50 4.27
C THR A 22 8.83 -4.11 4.65
N GLY A 23 8.12 -3.09 4.21
CA GLY A 23 8.36 -1.70 4.57
C GLY A 23 7.09 -1.08 5.13
N THR A 24 7.22 -0.28 6.18
CA THR A 24 6.12 0.53 6.71
C THR A 24 6.35 1.98 6.34
N TYR A 25 5.30 2.62 5.82
CA TYR A 25 5.31 3.98 5.28
C TYR A 25 4.23 4.82 5.95
N LEU A 26 4.62 5.98 6.45
CA LEU A 26 3.69 7.03 6.80
C LEU A 26 3.37 7.80 5.53
N VAL A 27 2.10 7.81 5.16
CA VAL A 27 1.57 8.45 3.96
C VAL A 27 0.60 9.53 4.38
N THR A 28 0.86 10.78 3.99
CA THR A 28 -0.12 11.85 4.13
C THR A 28 -0.69 12.15 2.76
N ASP A 29 -1.98 11.98 2.57
CA ASP A 29 -2.69 12.31 1.33
C ASP A 29 -3.72 13.40 1.62
N ASN A 30 -3.49 14.59 1.06
CA ASN A 30 -4.35 15.76 1.23
C ASN A 30 -4.71 16.05 2.71
N GLY A 31 -3.74 15.86 3.60
CA GLY A 31 -3.87 16.13 5.03
C GLY A 31 -4.43 14.98 5.87
N LYS A 32 -4.79 13.84 5.26
CA LYS A 32 -5.11 12.61 6.00
C LYS A 32 -3.89 11.70 6.06
N GLU A 33 -3.60 11.18 7.25
CA GLU A 33 -2.47 10.28 7.47
C GLU A 33 -2.89 8.82 7.48
N PHE A 34 -2.10 7.99 6.83
CA PHE A 34 -2.25 6.54 6.73
C PHE A 34 -0.91 5.88 7.00
N THR A 35 -0.89 4.82 7.80
CA THR A 35 0.30 3.98 7.94
C THR A 35 0.12 2.74 7.08
N ILE A 36 0.90 2.65 6.00
CA ILE A 36 0.78 1.61 4.98
C ILE A 36 1.94 0.64 5.09
N VAL A 37 1.62 -0.64 5.19
CA VAL A 37 2.57 -1.74 5.10
C VAL A 37 2.64 -2.21 3.66
N TYR A 38 3.79 -2.03 3.04
CA TYR A 38 4.13 -2.60 1.74
C TYR A 38 4.89 -3.90 1.91
N ARG A 39 4.47 -4.95 1.20
CA ARG A 39 5.16 -6.24 1.16
C ARG A 39 5.50 -6.58 -0.29
N SER A 40 6.76 -6.86 -0.56
CA SER A 40 7.22 -7.42 -1.83
C SER A 40 7.61 -8.88 -1.61
N HIS A 41 7.23 -9.73 -2.55
CA HIS A 41 7.60 -11.15 -2.60
C HIS A 41 7.78 -11.57 -4.07
N SER A 42 8.29 -12.78 -4.30
CA SER A 42 8.56 -13.31 -5.66
C SER A 42 7.37 -13.25 -6.64
N HIS A 43 6.13 -13.25 -6.12
CA HIS A 43 4.90 -13.28 -6.92
C HIS A 43 4.22 -11.92 -7.07
N GLY A 44 4.85 -10.82 -6.64
CA GLY A 44 4.30 -9.48 -6.75
C GLY A 44 4.44 -8.66 -5.47
N SER A 45 3.49 -7.76 -5.23
CA SER A 45 3.46 -6.95 -4.02
C SER A 45 2.04 -6.76 -3.48
N SER A 46 1.93 -6.49 -2.19
CA SER A 46 0.68 -6.19 -1.53
C SER A 46 0.83 -4.99 -0.60
N PHE A 47 -0.30 -4.36 -0.32
CA PHE A 47 -0.43 -3.24 0.60
C PHE A 47 -1.43 -3.59 1.69
N ALA A 48 -1.24 -3.07 2.89
CA ALA A 48 -2.21 -3.16 3.97
C ALA A 48 -2.14 -1.89 4.83
N LEU A 49 -3.23 -1.56 5.52
CA LEU A 49 -3.20 -0.59 6.62
C LEU A 49 -2.59 -1.24 7.86
N GLU A 50 -1.71 -0.53 8.55
CA GLU A 50 -1.12 -1.02 9.80
C GLU A 50 -2.20 -1.28 10.85
N GLY A 51 -2.18 -2.47 11.46
CA GLY A 51 -3.16 -2.86 12.48
C GLY A 51 -4.50 -3.35 11.92
N GLU A 52 -4.75 -3.22 10.62
CA GLU A 52 -5.98 -3.70 9.99
C GLU A 52 -5.80 -5.06 9.30
N LYS A 53 -6.92 -5.76 9.11
CA LYS A 53 -6.98 -6.95 8.27
C LYS A 53 -7.26 -6.54 6.84
N GLY A 54 -6.83 -7.38 5.90
CA GLY A 54 -7.11 -7.20 4.47
C GLY A 54 -5.92 -6.64 3.71
N SER A 55 -6.19 -6.36 2.43
CA SER A 55 -5.23 -5.80 1.50
C SER A 55 -5.82 -4.58 0.82
N LEU A 56 -5.02 -3.54 0.66
CA LEU A 56 -5.39 -2.38 -0.14
C LEU A 56 -5.24 -2.70 -1.63
N TYR A 57 -6.22 -2.25 -2.42
CA TYR A 57 -6.14 -2.26 -3.88
C TYR A 57 -6.76 -0.98 -4.44
N THR A 58 -6.36 -0.66 -5.68
CA THR A 58 -6.97 0.43 -6.45
C THR A 58 -8.08 -0.14 -7.31
N ASP A 59 -9.29 0.40 -7.13
CA ASP A 59 -10.38 0.19 -8.07
C ASP A 59 -10.17 1.12 -9.27
N SER A 60 -9.90 0.53 -10.43
CA SER A 60 -9.57 1.28 -11.65
C SER A 60 -10.78 1.94 -12.32
N GLU A 61 -12.00 1.50 -12.00
CA GLU A 61 -13.22 2.07 -12.58
C GLU A 61 -13.58 3.40 -11.90
N THR A 62 -13.29 3.48 -10.60
CA THR A 62 -13.63 4.63 -9.75
C THR A 62 -12.43 5.47 -9.35
N ASP A 63 -11.20 5.01 -9.63
CA ASP A 63 -9.94 5.63 -9.19
C ASP A 63 -9.88 5.82 -7.66
N THR A 64 -10.39 4.83 -6.92
CA THR A 64 -10.44 4.84 -5.46
C THR A 64 -9.59 3.73 -4.85
N VAL A 65 -9.27 3.84 -3.57
CA VAL A 65 -8.56 2.80 -2.82
C VAL A 65 -9.51 2.10 -1.85
N HIS A 66 -9.52 0.78 -1.90
CA HIS A 66 -10.36 -0.08 -1.07
C HIS A 66 -9.49 -1.00 -0.22
N ASN A 67 -9.97 -1.36 0.97
CA ASN A 67 -9.44 -2.45 1.78
C ASN A 67 -10.35 -3.67 1.63
N GLN A 68 -9.79 -4.76 1.12
CA GLN A 68 -10.50 -6.01 0.91
C GLN A 68 -10.11 -7.04 1.98
N VAL A 69 -11.11 -7.53 2.72
CA VAL A 69 -10.95 -8.60 3.71
C VAL A 69 -11.63 -9.86 3.21
N VAL A 70 -10.83 -10.86 2.83
CA VAL A 70 -11.34 -12.18 2.43
C VAL A 70 -11.44 -13.09 3.65
N LYS A 71 -12.61 -13.68 3.86
CA LYS A 71 -12.91 -14.62 4.96
C LYS A 71 -13.46 -15.91 4.39
N LEU A 72 -13.11 -17.03 5.03
CA LEU A 72 -13.78 -18.31 4.76
C LEU A 72 -15.22 -18.23 5.27
N GLY A 73 -16.18 -18.42 4.36
CA GLY A 73 -17.59 -18.54 4.68
C GLY A 73 -17.97 -19.98 5.04
N GLY A 74 -19.16 -20.17 5.59
CA GLY A 74 -19.77 -21.49 5.66
C GLY A 74 -20.03 -22.06 4.25
N ALA A 75 -20.02 -23.39 4.12
CA ALA A 75 -20.29 -24.11 2.86
C ALA A 75 -19.35 -23.79 1.68
N CYS A 76 -18.04 -23.83 1.91
CA CYS A 76 -16.99 -23.65 0.88
C CYS A 76 -17.01 -22.31 0.13
N GLY A 77 -17.79 -21.32 0.58
CA GLY A 77 -17.85 -19.98 0.01
C GLY A 77 -16.76 -19.06 0.55
N LEU A 78 -16.42 -18.01 -0.22
CA LEU A 78 -15.63 -16.89 0.25
C LEU A 78 -16.57 -15.73 0.57
N ASN A 79 -16.41 -15.13 1.74
CA ASN A 79 -17.03 -13.85 2.08
C ASN A 79 -16.00 -12.76 1.90
N ILE A 80 -16.36 -11.72 1.15
CA ILE A 80 -15.50 -10.57 0.86
C ILE A 80 -16.15 -9.35 1.48
N ASP A 81 -15.50 -8.78 2.49
CA ASP A 81 -15.84 -7.45 2.98
C ASP A 81 -14.96 -6.45 2.26
N ASP A 82 -15.59 -5.49 1.57
CA ASP A 82 -14.90 -4.51 0.74
C ASP A 82 -15.25 -3.11 1.22
N THR A 83 -14.25 -2.30 1.55
CA THR A 83 -14.44 -1.00 2.20
C THR A 83 -13.62 0.09 1.53
N LEU A 84 -14.27 1.16 1.09
CA LEU A 84 -13.63 2.36 0.58
C LEU A 84 -12.77 3.02 1.68
N ILE A 85 -11.53 3.37 1.34
CA ILE A 85 -10.62 4.13 2.21
C ILE A 85 -10.68 5.61 1.84
N GLU A 86 -11.55 6.35 2.52
CA GLU A 86 -11.79 7.75 2.19
C GLU A 86 -10.56 8.64 2.35
N GLY A 87 -10.14 9.24 1.24
CA GLY A 87 -9.06 10.23 1.18
C GLY A 87 -7.67 9.63 0.95
N LEU A 88 -7.55 8.31 0.74
CA LEU A 88 -6.34 7.70 0.21
C LEU A 88 -6.47 7.56 -1.30
N SER A 89 -5.60 8.21 -2.06
CA SER A 89 -5.59 8.14 -3.53
C SER A 89 -4.74 6.97 -4.05
N PRO A 90 -5.05 6.44 -5.24
CA PRO A 90 -4.19 5.47 -5.92
C PRO A 90 -2.75 5.96 -6.13
N ARG A 91 -2.57 7.27 -6.38
CA ARG A 91 -1.25 7.89 -6.55
C ARG A 91 -0.40 7.77 -5.28
N ALA A 92 -1.01 7.75 -4.10
CA ALA A 92 -0.28 7.52 -2.85
C ALA A 92 0.32 6.10 -2.78
N LEU A 93 -0.43 5.07 -3.20
CA LEU A 93 0.08 3.69 -3.28
C LEU A 93 1.20 3.55 -4.32
N GLN A 94 1.07 4.21 -5.47
CA GLN A 94 2.14 4.27 -6.48
C GLN A 94 3.40 4.92 -5.93
N GLY A 95 3.27 5.98 -5.14
CA GLY A 95 4.38 6.62 -4.46
C GLY A 95 5.09 5.72 -3.46
N VAL A 96 4.35 4.87 -2.74
CA VAL A 96 4.94 3.86 -1.83
C VAL A 96 5.77 2.84 -2.62
N ILE A 97 5.25 2.33 -3.75
CA ILE A 97 6.02 1.45 -4.65
C ILE A 97 7.29 2.15 -5.11
N PHE A 98 7.16 3.39 -5.58
CA PHE A 98 8.30 4.18 -6.07
C PHE A 98 9.36 4.36 -4.97
N ALA A 99 8.95 4.67 -3.74
CA ALA A 99 9.83 4.82 -2.59
C ALA A 99 10.61 3.53 -2.29
N GLU A 100 9.93 2.38 -2.27
CA GLU A 100 10.57 1.09 -1.99
C GLU A 100 11.53 0.66 -3.12
N GLN A 101 11.09 0.73 -4.38
CA GLN A 101 11.90 0.31 -5.53
C GLN A 101 13.18 1.12 -5.66
N ASN A 102 13.13 2.41 -5.35
CA ASN A 102 14.28 3.32 -5.38
C ASN A 102 15.02 3.39 -4.04
N ARG A 103 14.63 2.59 -3.04
CA ARG A 103 15.25 2.53 -1.69
C ARG A 103 15.36 3.92 -1.03
N ILE A 104 14.34 4.74 -1.23
CA ILE A 104 14.31 6.10 -0.69
C ILE A 104 14.05 6.01 0.82
N ALA A 105 14.98 6.53 1.61
CA ALA A 105 14.89 6.61 3.06
C ALA A 105 14.34 7.95 3.56
N GLU A 106 14.42 8.98 2.72
CA GLU A 106 13.94 10.33 3.02
C GLU A 106 12.44 10.46 2.71
N GLU A 107 11.84 11.56 3.15
CA GLU A 107 10.46 11.88 2.81
C GLU A 107 10.36 12.33 1.34
N ILE A 108 9.39 11.77 0.62
CA ILE A 108 9.07 12.13 -0.76
C ILE A 108 7.80 12.97 -0.73
N THR A 109 7.78 14.05 -1.52
CA THR A 109 6.58 14.82 -1.80
C THR A 109 6.17 14.61 -3.26
N LEU A 110 4.93 14.20 -3.49
CA LEU A 110 4.33 14.17 -4.82
C LEU A 110 3.46 15.41 -4.99
N THR A 111 3.87 16.27 -5.92
CA THR A 111 3.08 17.42 -6.34
C THR A 111 2.14 17.00 -7.47
N THR A 112 0.90 17.43 -7.36
CA THR A 112 -0.09 17.35 -8.44
C THR A 112 0.08 18.59 -9.31
N GLU A 113 1.17 18.68 -10.06
CA GLU A 113 1.21 19.62 -11.18
C GLU A 113 0.56 18.92 -12.37
N GLU A 114 -0.67 19.33 -12.67
CA GLU A 114 -1.32 19.05 -13.94
C GLU A 114 -0.66 19.97 -14.98
N HIS A 115 0.18 19.41 -15.84
CA HIS A 115 0.52 20.11 -17.07
C HIS A 115 -0.73 20.08 -17.96
N GLU A 116 -1.44 21.20 -18.01
CA GLU A 116 -2.44 21.53 -19.04
C GLU A 116 -1.84 21.54 -20.45
#